data_AF-A0A645HZK6-F1
#
_entry.id   AF-A0A645HZK6-F1
#
_cell.length_a   1.000
_cell.length_b   1.000
_cell.length_c   1.000
_cell.angle_alpha   90.00
_cell.angle_beta   90.00
_cell.angle_gamma   90.00
#
_symmetry.space_group_name_H-M   'P 1'
#
loop_
_entity.id
_entity.type
_entity.pdbx_description
1 polymer ?
#
loop_
_entity_poly.entity_id
_entity_poly.type
_entity_poly.pdbx_seq_one_letter_code
_entity_poly.pdbx_strand_id
1 'polypeptide(L)'
;MNEIDFSLERLDFALRRRFVWFFFGYNPDTLKSIISQKKKILRSNIKDEEIDEFISRCTALNTAIENIEDLGKQYQIGHTFFAEIVDIHESFRNLEGFPRLKLMRKNASVKVLWDISIKPMLEAFLGNMDRTTKEEHINKLSRILLP
;
A
#
# COMPACT_ATOMS: atom_id res chain seq x y z
N MET A 1 0.00 17.72 6.48
CA MET A 1 -1.46 17.62 6.70
C MET A 1 -1.97 16.51 5.82
N ASN A 2 -3.04 15.81 6.20
CA ASN A 2 -3.62 14.79 5.32
C ASN A 2 -4.45 15.49 4.23
N GLU A 3 -4.00 15.46 2.97
CA GLU A 3 -4.63 16.19 1.87
C GLU A 3 -5.91 15.53 1.33
N ILE A 4 -6.15 14.27 1.68
CA ILE A 4 -7.37 13.53 1.27
C ILE A 4 -8.53 13.68 2.25
N ASP A 5 -8.32 14.34 3.40
CA ASP A 5 -9.36 14.53 4.42
C ASP A 5 -10.06 15.88 4.26
N PHE A 6 -11.20 15.85 3.58
CA PHE A 6 -12.05 17.03 3.34
C PHE A 6 -12.63 17.64 4.62
N SER A 7 -12.66 16.92 5.75
CA SER A 7 -13.16 17.49 7.02
C SER A 7 -12.27 18.64 7.53
N LEU A 8 -11.01 18.68 7.09
CA LEU A 8 -10.01 19.67 7.53
C LEU A 8 -9.82 20.84 6.55
N GLU A 9 -10.55 20.86 5.44
CA GLU A 9 -10.33 21.81 4.33
C GLU A 9 -10.43 23.29 4.78
N ARG A 10 -11.38 23.62 5.66
CA ARG A 10 -11.53 24.99 6.19
C ARG A 10 -10.35 25.45 7.05
N LEU A 11 -9.71 24.53 7.78
CA LEU A 11 -8.50 24.82 8.57
C LEU A 11 -7.28 24.98 7.65
N ASP A 12 -7.25 24.19 6.58
CA ASP A 12 -6.14 24.13 5.62
C ASP A 12 -5.93 25.49 4.92
N PHE A 13 -7.00 26.16 4.48
CA PHE A 13 -6.89 27.46 3.79
C PHE A 13 -6.17 28.57 4.59
N ALA A 14 -6.33 28.58 5.92
CA ALA A 14 -5.63 29.56 6.78
C ALA A 14 -4.15 29.21 6.94
N LEU A 15 -3.83 27.92 7.05
CA LEU A 15 -2.45 27.43 7.20
C LEU A 15 -1.66 27.54 5.89
N ARG A 16 -2.30 27.33 4.73
CA ARG A 16 -1.69 27.48 3.40
C ARG A 16 -1.05 28.84 3.13
N ARG A 17 -1.50 29.90 3.81
CA ARG A 17 -0.92 31.25 3.68
C ARG A 17 0.23 31.53 4.64
N ARG A 18 0.42 30.71 5.68
CA ARG A 18 1.39 30.97 6.77
C ARG A 18 2.58 30.04 6.75
N PHE A 19 2.44 28.88 6.13
CA PHE A 19 3.47 27.84 6.10
C PHE A 19 3.89 27.54 4.65
N VAL A 20 5.15 27.13 4.49
CA VAL A 20 5.63 26.50 3.27
C VAL A 20 5.30 25.02 3.34
N TRP A 21 4.75 24.48 2.25
CA TRP A 21 4.26 23.12 2.19
C TRP A 21 5.23 22.25 1.38
N PHE A 22 5.58 21.11 1.96
CA PHE A 22 6.40 20.09 1.31
C PHE A 22 5.58 18.82 1.23
N PHE A 23 5.50 18.26 0.03
CA PHE A 23 4.83 16.98 -0.18
C PHE A 23 5.74 15.85 0.32
N PHE A 24 5.23 15.05 1.25
CA PHE A 24 5.88 13.84 1.77
C PHE A 24 5.06 12.62 1.36
N GLY A 25 5.27 12.16 0.13
CA GLY A 25 4.60 10.98 -0.42
C GLY A 25 5.39 9.70 -0.24
N TYR A 26 5.04 8.71 -1.08
CA TYR A 26 5.73 7.44 -1.15
C TYR A 26 7.15 7.59 -1.71
N ASN A 27 8.08 6.82 -1.14
CA ASN A 27 9.48 6.74 -1.47
C ASN A 27 9.96 5.28 -1.28
N PRO A 28 10.50 4.63 -2.33
CA PRO A 28 10.88 3.21 -2.27
C PRO A 28 12.00 2.93 -1.26
N ASP A 29 12.97 3.84 -1.09
CA ASP A 29 14.09 3.66 -0.15
C ASP A 29 13.61 3.69 1.30
N THR A 30 12.64 4.56 1.60
CA THR A 30 11.99 4.64 2.91
C THR A 30 11.22 3.35 3.21
N LEU A 31 10.47 2.81 2.23
CA LEU A 31 9.81 1.51 2.39
C LEU A 31 10.84 0.40 2.66
N LYS A 32 11.94 0.36 1.88
CA LYS A 32 13.02 -0.62 2.04
C LYS A 32 13.63 -0.58 3.44
N SER A 33 13.88 0.62 3.95
CA SER A 33 14.40 0.84 5.30
C SER A 33 13.45 0.30 6.39
N ILE A 34 12.15 0.61 6.29
CA ILE A 34 11.14 0.14 7.24
C ILE A 34 11.04 -1.40 7.21
N ILE A 35 10.97 -2.00 6.03
CA ILE A 35 10.91 -3.46 5.86
C ILE A 35 12.16 -4.12 6.45
N SER A 36 13.35 -3.58 6.16
CA SER A 36 14.62 -4.10 6.67
C SER A 36 14.69 -4.07 8.19
N GLN A 37 14.22 -2.98 8.81
CA GLN A 37 14.14 -2.86 10.26
C GLN A 37 13.16 -3.88 10.87
N LYS A 38 11.95 -4.02 10.30
CA LYS A 38 10.96 -5.01 10.73
C LYS A 38 11.47 -6.44 10.60
N LYS A 39 12.10 -6.78 9.46
CA LYS A 39 12.74 -8.08 9.21
C LYS A 39 13.78 -8.41 10.28
N LYS A 40 14.61 -7.43 10.66
CA LYS A 40 15.62 -7.60 11.71
C LYS A 40 14.99 -7.85 13.09
N ILE A 41 13.93 -7.11 13.44
CA ILE A 41 13.23 -7.26 14.72
C ILE A 41 12.56 -8.63 14.82
N LEU A 42 11.87 -9.05 13.75
CA LEU A 42 11.10 -10.30 13.71
C LEU A 42 11.93 -11.54 13.34
N ARG A 43 13.21 -11.37 13.01
CA ARG A 43 14.10 -12.44 12.50
C ARG A 43 13.44 -13.19 11.33
N SER A 44 12.85 -12.42 10.43
CA SER A 44 12.18 -12.92 9.25
C SER A 44 13.18 -13.41 8.20
N ASN A 45 12.82 -14.46 7.47
CA ASN A 45 13.66 -15.09 6.46
C ASN A 45 13.30 -14.69 5.01
N ILE A 46 12.50 -13.63 4.83
CA ILE A 46 12.15 -13.09 3.51
C ILE A 46 13.44 -12.71 2.77
N LYS A 47 13.57 -13.12 1.51
CA LYS A 47 14.77 -12.82 0.72
C LYS A 47 14.76 -11.36 0.25
N ASP A 48 15.94 -10.77 0.10
CA ASP A 48 16.04 -9.37 -0.31
C ASP A 48 15.55 -9.16 -1.75
N GLU A 49 15.70 -10.16 -2.62
CA GLU A 49 15.15 -10.09 -3.99
C GLU A 49 13.61 -10.05 -4.00
N GLU A 50 12.96 -10.73 -3.06
CA GLU A 50 11.49 -10.71 -2.92
C GLU A 50 11.00 -9.36 -2.40
N ILE A 51 11.78 -8.71 -1.53
CA ILE A 51 11.51 -7.35 -1.05
C ILE A 51 11.66 -6.36 -2.20
N ASP A 52 12.73 -6.46 -2.99
CA ASP A 52 12.96 -5.55 -4.11
C ASP A 52 11.89 -5.71 -5.21
N GLU A 53 11.49 -6.94 -5.52
CA GLU A 53 10.36 -7.24 -6.41
C GLU A 53 9.06 -6.61 -5.87
N PHE A 54 8.77 -6.76 -4.57
CA PHE A 54 7.58 -6.18 -3.95
C PHE A 54 7.59 -4.64 -3.98
N ILE A 55 8.71 -4.00 -3.66
CA ILE A 55 8.85 -2.53 -3.67
C ILE A 55 8.68 -1.98 -5.09
N SER A 56 9.23 -2.66 -6.10
CA SER A 56 9.02 -2.30 -7.50
C SER A 56 7.53 -2.26 -7.85
N ARG A 57 6.77 -3.25 -7.37
CA ARG A 57 5.32 -3.37 -7.62
C ARG A 57 4.50 -2.36 -6.82
N CYS A 58 4.91 -2.04 -5.59
CA CYS A 58 4.32 -0.95 -4.81
C CYS A 58 4.51 0.40 -5.51
N THR A 59 5.69 0.61 -6.09
CA THR A 59 6.01 1.82 -6.86
C THR A 59 5.16 1.90 -8.12
N ALA A 60 5.06 0.81 -8.88
CA ALA A 60 4.18 0.73 -10.05
C ALA A 60 2.70 0.95 -9.70
N LEU A 61 2.24 0.43 -8.55
CA LEU A 61 0.89 0.65 -8.05
C LEU A 61 0.63 2.14 -7.78
N ASN A 62 1.53 2.80 -7.04
CA ASN A 62 1.40 4.22 -6.75
C ASN A 62 1.47 5.10 -8.00
N THR A 63 2.34 4.77 -8.96
CA THR A 63 2.34 5.43 -10.27
C THR A 63 1.01 5.24 -10.99
N ALA A 64 0.40 4.05 -10.94
CA ALA A 64 -0.89 3.82 -11.58
C ALA A 64 -2.04 4.56 -10.88
N ILE A 65 -2.02 4.66 -9.55
CA ILE A 65 -3.00 5.43 -8.76
C ILE A 65 -2.92 6.91 -9.12
N GLU A 66 -1.71 7.45 -9.20
CA GLU A 66 -1.46 8.87 -9.51
C GLU A 66 -1.94 9.27 -10.92
N ASN A 67 -2.03 8.31 -11.85
CA ASN A 67 -2.47 8.54 -13.22
C ASN A 67 -3.97 8.31 -13.45
N ILE A 68 -4.76 8.06 -12.40
CA ILE A 68 -6.23 8.01 -12.50
C ILE A 68 -6.75 9.45 -12.50
N GLU A 69 -7.67 9.79 -13.41
CA GLU A 69 -8.11 11.17 -13.70
C GLU A 69 -8.60 11.95 -12.47
N ASP A 70 -9.28 11.28 -11.53
CA ASP A 70 -9.79 11.89 -10.29
C ASP A 70 -8.84 11.75 -9.09
N LEU A 71 -7.74 11.02 -9.26
CA LEU A 71 -6.72 10.86 -8.22
C LEU A 71 -5.44 11.61 -8.60
N GLY A 72 -4.51 11.66 -7.66
CA GLY A 72 -3.24 12.36 -7.83
C GLY A 72 -2.26 11.95 -6.76
N LYS A 73 -1.14 12.66 -6.66
CA LYS A 73 -0.03 12.34 -5.74
C LYS A 73 -0.46 12.17 -4.28
N GLN A 74 -1.45 12.94 -3.83
CA GLN A 74 -2.01 12.87 -2.48
C GLN A 74 -2.67 11.52 -2.13
N TYR A 75 -3.03 10.70 -3.12
CA TYR A 75 -3.64 9.37 -2.93
C TYR A 75 -2.62 8.22 -3.00
N GLN A 76 -1.32 8.53 -3.07
CA GLN A 76 -0.29 7.51 -2.96
C GLN A 76 -0.45 6.73 -1.65
N ILE A 77 -0.35 5.42 -1.73
CA ILE A 77 -0.35 4.56 -0.56
C ILE A 77 0.97 4.72 0.18
N GLY A 78 0.86 5.00 1.48
CA GLY A 78 2.00 5.20 2.36
C GLY A 78 2.77 3.93 2.67
N HIS A 79 4.06 4.10 2.99
CA HIS A 79 4.99 3.01 3.31
C HIS A 79 4.51 2.09 4.43
N THR A 80 3.80 2.63 5.42
CA THR A 80 3.35 1.87 6.61
C THR A 80 2.41 0.75 6.23
N PHE A 81 1.45 1.02 5.33
CA PHE A 81 0.52 0.00 4.84
C PHE A 81 1.27 -1.10 4.10
N PHE A 82 2.19 -0.76 3.19
CA PHE A 82 3.00 -1.76 2.50
C PHE A 82 3.90 -2.56 3.45
N ALA A 83 4.42 -1.94 4.50
CA ALA A 83 5.32 -2.57 5.44
C ALA A 83 4.64 -3.63 6.35
N GLU A 84 3.31 -3.64 6.44
CA GLU A 84 2.53 -4.69 7.12
C GLU A 84 2.77 -6.08 6.51
N ILE A 85 3.27 -6.13 5.27
CA ILE A 85 3.61 -7.38 4.59
C ILE A 85 4.52 -8.30 5.42
N VAL A 86 5.43 -7.72 6.21
CA VAL A 86 6.36 -8.49 7.06
C VAL A 86 5.61 -9.15 8.21
N ASP A 87 4.70 -8.42 8.86
CA ASP A 87 3.90 -8.96 9.97
C ASP A 87 2.94 -10.04 9.47
N ILE A 88 2.34 -9.82 8.30
CA ILE A 88 1.49 -10.80 7.61
C ILE A 88 2.30 -12.06 7.28
N HIS A 89 3.49 -11.91 6.71
CA HIS A 89 4.37 -13.03 6.38
C HIS A 89 4.76 -13.86 7.61
N GLU A 90 5.17 -13.21 8.70
CA GLU A 90 5.54 -13.92 9.93
C GLU A 90 4.32 -14.53 10.63
N SER A 91 3.15 -13.93 10.53
CA SER A 91 1.91 -14.51 11.04
C SER A 91 1.63 -15.87 10.39
N PHE A 92 1.88 -16.01 9.08
CA PHE A 92 1.75 -17.32 8.41
C PHE A 92 2.79 -18.35 8.86
N ARG A 93 4.01 -17.91 9.18
CA ARG A 93 5.06 -18.78 9.70
C ARG A 93 4.70 -19.37 11.07
N ASN A 94 4.01 -18.61 11.91
CA ASN A 94 3.68 -19.00 13.29
C ASN A 94 2.40 -19.85 13.42
N LEU A 95 1.66 -20.08 12.33
CA LEU A 95 0.45 -20.91 12.37
C LEU A 95 0.79 -22.41 12.39
N GLU A 96 0.38 -23.11 13.45
CA GLU A 96 0.38 -24.56 13.52
C GLU A 96 -0.92 -25.16 12.97
N GLY A 97 -0.84 -26.29 12.25
CA GLY A 97 -2.01 -27.06 11.82
C GLY A 97 -2.84 -26.48 10.66
N PHE A 98 -2.68 -25.21 10.29
CA PHE A 98 -3.21 -24.67 9.03
C PHE A 98 -2.55 -25.39 7.84
N PRO A 99 -3.22 -25.59 6.70
CA PRO A 99 -2.65 -26.29 5.56
C PRO A 99 -1.43 -25.53 5.03
N ARG A 100 -0.26 -25.86 5.57
CA ARG A 100 1.08 -25.33 5.24
C ARG A 100 1.41 -25.47 3.74
N LEU A 101 0.56 -26.13 2.95
CA LEU A 101 0.67 -26.28 1.51
C LEU A 101 -0.28 -25.41 0.66
N LYS A 102 -1.40 -24.89 1.18
CA LYS A 102 -2.36 -24.13 0.34
C LYS A 102 -2.10 -22.62 0.32
N LEU A 103 -1.50 -22.09 1.38
CA LEU A 103 -1.15 -20.67 1.47
C LEU A 103 0.25 -20.34 0.93
N MET A 104 1.13 -21.33 0.77
CA MET A 104 2.51 -21.15 0.31
C MET A 104 2.61 -21.04 -1.23
N ARG A 105 1.80 -20.18 -1.84
CA ARG A 105 2.22 -19.55 -3.09
C ARG A 105 2.98 -18.28 -2.70
N LYS A 106 4.07 -17.97 -3.39
CA LYS A 106 4.99 -16.82 -3.16
C LYS A 106 4.28 -15.47 -2.84
N ASN A 107 2.99 -15.37 -3.16
CA ASN A 107 2.20 -14.13 -3.17
C ASN A 107 1.08 -14.08 -2.13
N ALA A 108 0.92 -15.07 -1.25
CA ALA A 108 -0.22 -15.08 -0.31
C ALA A 108 -0.20 -13.91 0.67
N SER A 109 0.97 -13.55 1.19
CA SER A 109 1.11 -12.36 2.03
C SER A 109 0.70 -11.09 1.28
N VAL A 110 1.08 -10.97 0.01
CA VAL A 110 0.73 -9.81 -0.82
C VAL A 110 -0.77 -9.79 -1.11
N LYS A 111 -1.38 -10.96 -1.32
CA LYS A 111 -2.84 -11.09 -1.48
C LYS A 111 -3.59 -10.68 -0.21
N VAL A 112 -3.13 -11.13 0.95
CA VAL A 112 -3.75 -10.78 2.23
C VAL A 112 -3.61 -9.28 2.52
N LEU A 113 -2.42 -8.72 2.26
CA LEU A 113 -2.21 -7.27 2.32
C LEU A 113 -3.18 -6.52 1.40
N TRP A 114 -3.34 -7.01 0.17
CA TRP A 114 -4.27 -6.43 -0.79
C TRP A 114 -5.70 -6.46 -0.29
N ASP A 115 -6.19 -7.63 0.11
CA ASP A 115 -7.59 -7.86 0.48
C ASP A 115 -7.97 -7.11 1.78
N ILE A 116 -7.04 -6.97 2.73
CA ILE A 116 -7.32 -6.41 4.06
C ILE A 116 -7.03 -4.91 4.14
N SER A 117 -5.94 -4.44 3.54
CA SER A 117 -5.48 -3.05 3.75
C SER A 117 -5.63 -2.20 2.48
N ILE A 118 -5.13 -2.68 1.34
CA ILE A 118 -4.98 -1.86 0.14
C ILE A 118 -6.30 -1.69 -0.61
N LYS A 119 -7.01 -2.79 -0.90
CA LYS A 119 -8.25 -2.77 -1.66
C LYS A 119 -9.34 -1.94 -0.98
N PRO A 120 -9.63 -2.09 0.33
CA PRO A 120 -10.65 -1.28 0.98
C PRO A 120 -10.33 0.22 0.93
N MET A 121 -9.05 0.58 1.04
CA MET A 121 -8.60 1.98 0.92
C MET A 121 -8.84 2.53 -0.49
N LEU A 122 -8.45 1.78 -1.53
CA LEU A 122 -8.70 2.17 -2.92
C LEU A 122 -10.20 2.25 -3.23
N GLU A 123 -10.99 1.34 -2.67
CA GLU A 123 -12.45 1.38 -2.79
C GLU A 123 -13.06 2.63 -2.16
N ALA A 124 -12.47 3.12 -1.06
CA ALA A 124 -12.86 4.38 -0.44
C ALA A 124 -12.44 5.58 -1.30
N PHE A 125 -11.23 5.58 -1.86
CA PHE A 125 -10.73 6.65 -2.73
C PHE A 125 -11.59 6.82 -3.99
N LEU A 126 -12.03 5.70 -4.58
CA LEU A 126 -12.87 5.67 -5.77
C LEU A 126 -14.37 5.71 -5.44
N GLY A 127 -14.75 6.13 -4.23
CA GLY A 127 -16.12 6.06 -3.72
C GLY A 127 -17.15 6.86 -4.54
N ASN A 128 -16.70 7.89 -5.26
CA ASN A 128 -17.56 8.75 -6.08
C ASN A 128 -17.76 8.23 -7.51
N MET A 129 -17.02 7.20 -7.93
CA MET A 129 -17.15 6.61 -9.27
C MET A 129 -18.31 5.62 -9.34
N ASP A 130 -18.83 5.39 -10.55
CA ASP A 130 -19.79 4.32 -10.77
C ASP A 130 -19.14 2.95 -10.47
N ARG A 131 -20.00 1.99 -10.11
CA ARG A 131 -19.55 0.67 -9.66
C ARG A 131 -18.71 -0.07 -10.72
N THR A 132 -19.08 0.06 -11.99
CA THR A 132 -18.39 -0.63 -13.08
C THR A 132 -16.97 -0.09 -13.30
N THR A 133 -16.82 1.22 -13.39
CA THR A 133 -15.53 1.90 -13.53
C THR A 133 -14.65 1.67 -12.31
N LYS A 134 -15.23 1.73 -11.10
CA LYS A 134 -14.52 1.40 -9.86
C LYS A 134 -13.99 -0.03 -9.87
N GLU A 135 -14.82 -1.02 -10.21
CA GLU A 135 -14.38 -2.43 -10.28
C GLU A 135 -13.30 -2.61 -11.35
N GLU A 136 -13.37 -1.92 -12.48
CA GLU A 136 -12.33 -1.94 -13.52
C GLU A 136 -10.98 -1.40 -13.00
N HIS A 137 -10.99 -0.23 -12.35
CA HIS A 137 -9.78 0.34 -11.76
C HIS A 137 -9.18 -0.58 -10.68
N ILE A 138 -10.00 -1.09 -9.77
CA ILE A 138 -9.54 -2.02 -8.72
C ILE A 138 -8.94 -3.28 -9.34
N ASN A 139 -9.54 -3.82 -10.40
CA ASN A 139 -9.01 -5.00 -11.10
C ASN A 139 -7.70 -4.70 -11.84
N LYS A 140 -7.56 -3.51 -12.44
CA LYS A 140 -6.30 -3.07 -13.06
C LYS A 140 -5.20 -2.93 -12.02
N LEU A 141 -5.49 -2.26 -10.91
CA LEU A 141 -4.55 -2.03 -9.80
C LEU A 141 -4.16 -3.35 -9.11
N SER A 142 -5.11 -4.28 -8.93
CA SER A 142 -4.82 -5.58 -8.34
C SER A 142 -3.81 -6.39 -9.15
N ARG A 143 -3.90 -6.36 -10.49
CA ARG A 143 -2.94 -7.03 -11.39
C ARG A 143 -1.53 -6.45 -11.30
N ILE A 144 -1.39 -5.18 -10.88
CA ILE A 144 -0.09 -4.55 -10.68
C ILE A 144 0.56 -5.05 -9.38
N LEU A 145 -0.22 -5.23 -8.32
CA LEU A 145 0.28 -5.66 -7.00
C LEU A 145 0.15 -7.17 -6.74
N LEU A 146 -0.61 -7.95 -7.50
CA LEU A 146 -0.73 -9.41 -7.35
C LEU A 146 -0.08 -10.10 -8.56
N PRO A 147 0.95 -10.94 -8.40
CA PRO A 147 1.58 -11.64 -9.51
C PRO A 147 0.72 -12.78 -10.02
#